data_AF-A0A822CU56-F1
#
_entry.id   AF-A0A822CU56-F1
#
_cell.length_a   1.000
_cell.length_b   1.000
_cell.length_c   1.000
_cell.angle_alpha   90.00
_cell.angle_beta   90.00
_cell.angle_gamma   90.00
#
_symmetry.space_group_name_H-M   'P 1'
#
loop_
_entity.id
_entity.type
_entity.pdbx_description
1 polymer ?
#
loop_
_entity_poly.entity_id
_entity_poly.type
_entity_poly.pdbx_seq_one_letter_code
_entity_poly.pdbx_strand_id
1 'polypeptide(L)'
;FILKERNKIIQKLPESNRNHLSKVNESLNGKNVETTLTRLEDAASEILQVILKRPNKKTEKDLILDIREKLKEKLTDEQDPAMILHLTITLLFYAVNNGRLIHAPGKTVPTLIKFLSKTLPNNINQRLHEMQDFVIQQSTTGGVASTQLSNEKIEFIKKLGLNAKENMSFTSFSNDTNETS
;
A
#
# COMPACT_ATOMS: atom_id res chain seq x y z
N PHE A 1 -8.79 -12.47 15.98
CA PHE A 1 -8.34 -12.06 17.32
C PHE A 1 -8.95 -10.72 17.78
N ILE A 2 -9.19 -9.75 16.88
CA ILE A 2 -9.55 -8.35 17.23
C ILE A 2 -10.99 -8.14 17.77
N LEU A 3 -12.00 -8.91 17.32
CA LEU A 3 -13.41 -8.67 17.67
C LEU A 3 -13.71 -8.75 19.18
N LYS A 4 -13.22 -9.81 19.85
CA LYS A 4 -13.50 -10.07 21.27
C LYS A 4 -12.93 -8.98 22.17
N GLU A 5 -11.79 -8.40 21.79
CA GLU A 5 -11.17 -7.30 22.53
C GLU A 5 -11.94 -6.00 22.38
N ARG A 6 -12.41 -5.66 21.16
CA ARG A 6 -13.27 -4.50 20.92
C ARG A 6 -14.56 -4.56 21.76
N ASN A 7 -15.19 -5.74 21.84
CA ASN A 7 -16.38 -5.94 22.67
C ASN A 7 -16.11 -5.70 24.17
N LYS A 8 -14.99 -6.21 24.69
CA LYS A 8 -14.60 -5.99 26.09
C LYS A 8 -14.37 -4.51 26.39
N ILE A 9 -13.81 -3.76 25.44
CA ILE A 9 -13.60 -2.31 25.59
C ILE A 9 -14.94 -1.58 25.62
N ILE A 10 -15.85 -1.89 24.69
CA ILE A 10 -17.17 -1.25 24.62
C ILE A 10 -17.96 -1.47 25.92
N GLN A 11 -17.90 -2.67 26.51
CA GLN A 11 -18.57 -2.97 27.77
C GLN A 11 -18.11 -2.12 28.95
N LYS A 12 -16.88 -1.57 28.91
CA LYS A 12 -16.34 -0.69 29.95
C LYS A 12 -16.79 0.78 29.82
N LEU A 13 -17.45 1.14 28.73
CA LEU A 13 -17.90 2.51 28.47
C LEU A 13 -19.27 2.80 29.12
N PRO A 14 -19.66 4.09 29.28
CA PRO A 14 -20.99 4.46 29.74
C PRO A 14 -22.09 3.85 28.87
N GLU A 15 -23.20 3.45 29.50
CA GLU A 15 -24.31 2.77 28.82
C GLU A 15 -24.87 3.57 27.63
N SER A 16 -24.95 4.89 27.77
CA SER A 16 -25.33 5.85 26.72
C SER A 16 -24.50 5.70 25.43
N ASN A 17 -23.24 5.28 25.55
CA ASN A 17 -22.30 5.20 24.44
C ASN A 17 -22.23 3.79 23.84
N ARG A 18 -22.54 2.75 24.63
CA ARG A 18 -22.40 1.34 24.23
C ARG A 18 -23.20 1.02 22.97
N ASN A 19 -24.44 1.45 22.90
CA ASN A 19 -25.33 1.12 21.78
C ASN A 19 -24.78 1.63 20.44
N HIS A 20 -24.28 2.86 20.40
CA HIS A 20 -23.70 3.47 19.20
C HIS A 20 -22.39 2.77 18.79
N LEU A 21 -21.51 2.50 19.75
CA LEU A 21 -20.21 1.87 19.49
C LEU A 21 -20.32 0.37 19.14
N SER A 22 -21.32 -0.34 19.67
CA SER A 22 -21.63 -1.71 19.27
C SER A 22 -22.03 -1.78 17.80
N LYS A 23 -22.89 -0.86 17.33
CA LYS A 23 -23.30 -0.78 15.91
C LYS A 23 -22.11 -0.52 14.98
N VAL A 24 -21.20 0.36 15.37
CA VAL A 24 -19.93 0.60 14.63
C VAL A 24 -19.07 -0.66 14.63
N ASN A 25 -18.92 -1.33 15.77
CA ASN A 25 -18.09 -2.52 15.87
C ASN A 25 -18.65 -3.72 15.09
N GLU A 26 -19.98 -3.84 15.00
CA GLU A 26 -20.67 -4.81 14.16
C GLU A 26 -20.44 -4.54 12.68
N SER A 27 -20.57 -3.26 12.24
CA SER A 27 -20.40 -2.89 10.84
C SER A 27 -19.00 -3.17 10.31
N LEU A 28 -17.97 -3.13 11.17
CA LEU A 28 -16.58 -3.50 10.83
C LEU A 28 -16.41 -4.95 10.36
N ASN A 29 -17.39 -5.84 10.62
CA ASN A 29 -17.36 -7.22 10.13
C ASN A 29 -18.14 -7.38 8.80
N GLY A 30 -18.84 -6.34 8.37
CA GLY A 30 -19.55 -6.31 7.10
C GLY A 30 -18.62 -6.14 5.90
N LYS A 31 -19.16 -6.35 4.70
CA LYS A 31 -18.44 -6.12 3.43
C LYS A 31 -18.61 -4.70 2.88
N ASN A 32 -19.44 -3.87 3.52
CA ASN A 32 -19.78 -2.54 3.05
C ASN A 32 -19.13 -1.45 3.93
N VAL A 33 -18.12 -0.78 3.35
CA VAL A 33 -17.43 0.34 4.00
C VAL A 33 -18.39 1.50 4.25
N GLU A 34 -19.34 1.76 3.35
CA GLU A 34 -20.32 2.83 3.46
C GLU A 34 -21.14 2.72 4.74
N THR A 35 -21.61 1.52 5.05
CA THR A 35 -22.34 1.23 6.29
C THR A 35 -21.50 1.55 7.52
N THR A 36 -20.20 1.25 7.48
CA THR A 36 -19.31 1.57 8.61
C THR A 36 -19.10 3.07 8.76
N LEU A 37 -18.94 3.80 7.66
CA LEU A 37 -18.80 5.26 7.70
C LEU A 37 -20.06 5.93 8.27
N THR A 38 -21.25 5.52 7.82
CA THR A 38 -22.51 6.04 8.37
C THR A 38 -22.65 5.74 9.86
N ARG A 39 -22.34 4.52 10.31
CA ARG A 39 -22.39 4.20 11.75
C ARG A 39 -21.39 5.02 12.57
N LEU A 40 -20.22 5.30 12.01
CA LEU A 40 -19.22 6.15 12.66
C LEU A 40 -19.69 7.60 12.75
N GLU A 41 -20.31 8.12 11.70
CA GLU A 41 -20.96 9.45 11.66
C GLU A 41 -22.04 9.57 12.73
N ASP A 42 -22.95 8.60 12.78
CA ASP A 42 -24.00 8.52 13.82
C ASP A 42 -23.38 8.55 15.22
N ALA A 43 -22.38 7.70 15.47
CA ALA A 43 -21.74 7.61 16.79
C ALA A 43 -20.99 8.90 17.18
N ALA A 44 -20.33 9.56 16.22
CA ALA A 44 -19.63 10.82 16.46
C ALA A 44 -20.62 11.96 16.78
N SER A 45 -21.75 12.02 16.06
CA SER A 45 -22.81 13.00 16.33
C SER A 45 -23.40 12.78 17.73
N GLU A 46 -23.76 11.55 18.07
CA GLU A 46 -24.45 11.24 19.33
C GLU A 46 -23.53 11.36 20.56
N ILE A 47 -22.30 10.83 20.47
CA ILE A 47 -21.40 10.75 21.63
C ILE A 47 -20.57 12.03 21.78
N LEU A 48 -20.06 12.57 20.67
CA LEU A 48 -19.10 13.67 20.68
C LEU A 48 -19.72 15.01 20.28
N GLN A 49 -20.98 15.01 19.80
CA GLN A 49 -21.65 16.21 19.29
C GLN A 49 -20.87 16.87 18.15
N VAL A 50 -20.20 16.06 17.32
CA VAL A 50 -19.44 16.52 16.16
C VAL A 50 -20.00 15.94 14.86
N ILE A 51 -19.99 16.75 13.81
CA ILE A 51 -20.35 16.32 12.46
C ILE A 51 -19.09 15.93 11.72
N LEU A 52 -18.95 14.64 11.39
CA LEU A 52 -17.90 14.18 10.50
C LEU A 52 -18.30 14.51 9.05
N LYS A 53 -17.49 15.36 8.40
CA LYS A 53 -17.68 15.69 6.98
C LYS A 53 -16.90 14.72 6.13
N ARG A 54 -17.59 14.09 5.17
CA ARG A 54 -16.91 13.29 4.15
C ARG A 54 -16.16 14.20 3.19
N PRO A 55 -14.92 13.87 2.82
CA PRO A 55 -14.25 14.58 1.75
C PRO A 55 -15.06 14.41 0.46
N ASN A 56 -15.20 15.48 -0.30
CA ASN A 56 -15.79 15.38 -1.62
C ASN A 56 -14.78 14.72 -2.59
N LYS A 57 -15.25 14.31 -3.77
CA LYS A 57 -14.40 13.64 -4.77
C LYS A 57 -13.15 14.44 -5.16
N LYS A 58 -13.23 15.77 -5.16
CA LYS A 58 -12.07 16.64 -5.46
C LYS A 58 -11.06 16.57 -4.33
N THR A 59 -11.49 16.76 -3.09
CA THR A 59 -10.64 16.67 -1.90
C THR A 59 -9.97 15.30 -1.77
N GLU A 60 -10.71 14.21 -2.02
CA GLU A 60 -10.13 12.86 -2.03
C GLU A 60 -9.06 12.71 -3.10
N LYS A 61 -9.35 13.18 -4.32
CA LYS A 61 -8.40 13.14 -5.42
C LYS A 61 -7.14 13.95 -5.11
N ASP A 62 -7.29 15.17 -4.61
CA ASP A 62 -6.18 16.06 -4.29
C ASP A 62 -5.31 15.47 -3.18
N LEU A 63 -5.92 14.88 -2.14
CA LEU A 63 -5.22 14.17 -1.07
C LEU A 63 -4.42 12.97 -1.61
N ILE A 64 -5.03 12.16 -2.48
CA ILE A 64 -4.37 11.01 -3.08
C ILE A 64 -3.16 11.44 -3.94
N LEU A 65 -3.30 12.55 -4.67
CA LEU A 65 -2.20 13.11 -5.46
C LEU A 65 -1.06 13.60 -4.56
N ASP A 66 -1.38 14.33 -3.48
CA ASP A 66 -0.40 14.79 -2.50
C ASP A 66 0.36 13.61 -1.85
N ILE A 67 -0.35 12.57 -1.42
CA ILE A 67 0.28 11.37 -0.85
C ILE A 67 1.20 10.71 -1.88
N ARG A 68 0.77 10.60 -3.15
CA ARG A 68 1.59 10.02 -4.22
C ARG A 68 2.88 10.82 -4.42
N GLU A 69 2.82 12.14 -4.48
CA GLU A 69 4.02 12.96 -4.66
C GLU A 69 4.96 12.87 -3.45
N LYS A 70 4.43 12.83 -2.22
CA LYS A 70 5.23 12.56 -1.01
C LYS A 70 5.89 11.19 -1.02
N LEU A 71 5.21 10.15 -1.51
CA LEU A 71 5.80 8.82 -1.67
C LEU A 71 6.94 8.82 -2.70
N LYS A 72 6.80 9.59 -3.78
CA LYS A 72 7.86 9.77 -4.78
C LYS A 72 9.04 10.53 -4.23
N GLU A 73 8.81 11.65 -3.55
CA GLU A 73 9.85 12.43 -2.88
C GLU A 73 10.64 11.55 -1.90
N LYS A 74 9.93 10.81 -1.03
CA LYS A 74 10.57 9.85 -0.13
C LYS A 74 11.37 8.80 -0.89
N LEU A 75 10.81 8.25 -1.97
CA LEU A 75 11.51 7.27 -2.78
C LEU A 75 12.78 7.84 -3.41
N THR A 76 12.82 9.11 -3.84
CA THR A 76 13.98 9.74 -4.50
C THR A 76 15.24 9.68 -3.66
N ASP A 77 15.16 9.92 -2.36
CA ASP A 77 16.34 9.97 -1.48
C ASP A 77 16.58 8.69 -0.69
N GLU A 78 15.65 7.72 -0.78
CA GLU A 78 15.73 6.46 -0.03
C GLU A 78 16.92 5.59 -0.49
N GLN A 79 17.58 4.97 0.49
CA GLN A 79 18.74 4.09 0.29
C GLN A 79 18.49 2.70 0.86
N ASP A 80 17.59 2.56 1.83
CA ASP A 80 17.25 1.25 2.39
C ASP A 80 16.53 0.39 1.33
N PRO A 81 17.11 -0.76 0.91
CA PRO A 81 16.51 -1.64 -0.08
C PRO A 81 15.09 -2.09 0.27
N ALA A 82 14.81 -2.34 1.56
CA ALA A 82 13.50 -2.78 1.99
C ALA A 82 12.45 -1.67 1.80
N MET A 83 12.79 -0.44 2.18
CA MET A 83 11.94 0.72 1.98
C MET A 83 11.77 1.08 0.50
N ILE A 84 12.84 1.03 -0.32
CA ILE A 84 12.76 1.24 -1.77
C ILE A 84 11.75 0.27 -2.39
N LEU A 85 11.87 -1.02 -2.09
CA LEU A 85 10.94 -2.04 -2.62
C LEU A 85 9.50 -1.77 -2.18
N HIS A 86 9.29 -1.44 -0.90
CA HIS A 86 7.97 -1.14 -0.36
C HIS A 86 7.31 0.07 -1.03
N LEU A 87 8.04 1.18 -1.16
CA LEU A 87 7.55 2.41 -1.78
C LEU A 87 7.26 2.19 -3.27
N THR A 88 8.16 1.52 -4.00
CA THR A 88 7.95 1.18 -5.42
C THR A 88 6.70 0.34 -5.62
N ILE A 89 6.48 -0.69 -4.82
CA ILE A 89 5.28 -1.54 -4.93
C ILE A 89 4.01 -0.75 -4.63
N THR A 90 4.05 0.15 -3.64
CA THR A 90 2.90 1.00 -3.31
C THR A 90 2.53 1.92 -4.48
N LEU A 91 3.54 2.51 -5.14
CA LEU A 91 3.36 3.35 -6.33
C LEU A 91 2.89 2.56 -7.56
N LEU A 92 3.40 1.34 -7.76
CA LEU A 92 2.91 0.42 -8.80
C LEU A 92 1.46 0.00 -8.53
N PHE A 93 1.13 -0.33 -7.28
CA PHE A 93 -0.26 -0.66 -6.93
C PHE A 93 -1.21 0.50 -7.24
N TYR A 94 -0.82 1.73 -6.86
CA TYR A 94 -1.57 2.93 -7.18
C TYR A 94 -1.83 3.08 -8.68
N ALA A 95 -0.80 2.87 -9.51
CA ALA A 95 -0.90 3.02 -10.95
C ALA A 95 -1.76 1.90 -11.59
N VAL A 96 -1.66 0.64 -11.16
CA VAL A 96 -2.50 -0.47 -11.67
C VAL A 96 -3.97 -0.31 -11.25
N ASN A 97 -4.25 0.21 -10.05
CA ASN A 97 -5.60 0.19 -9.46
C ASN A 97 -6.37 1.50 -9.61
N ASN A 98 -6.19 2.21 -10.73
CA ASN A 98 -6.91 3.45 -11.06
C ASN A 98 -6.76 4.54 -9.99
N GLY A 99 -5.55 4.68 -9.44
CA GLY A 99 -5.24 5.72 -8.47
C GLY A 99 -5.68 5.41 -7.04
N ARG A 100 -6.02 4.16 -6.73
CA ARG A 100 -6.30 3.74 -5.34
C ARG A 100 -4.99 3.45 -4.61
N LEU A 101 -4.70 4.24 -3.59
CA LEU A 101 -3.60 3.97 -2.68
C LEU A 101 -3.99 2.90 -1.66
N ILE A 102 -3.00 2.12 -1.24
CA ILE A 102 -3.12 1.21 -0.11
C ILE A 102 -2.05 1.56 0.91
N HIS A 103 -2.41 1.41 2.18
CA HIS A 103 -1.43 1.38 3.24
C HIS A 103 -1.13 -0.08 3.55
N ALA A 104 0.03 -0.57 3.13
CA ALA A 104 0.44 -1.96 3.32
C ALA A 104 1.61 -2.03 4.30
N PRO A 105 1.56 -2.89 5.33
CA PRO A 105 2.75 -3.13 6.14
C PRO A 105 3.79 -3.87 5.30
N GLY A 106 5.08 -3.66 5.58
CA GLY A 106 6.19 -4.26 4.81
C GLY A 106 6.07 -5.79 4.63
N LYS A 107 5.54 -6.50 5.63
CA LYS A 107 5.26 -7.95 5.55
C LYS A 107 4.28 -8.37 4.44
N THR A 108 3.51 -7.43 3.90
CA THR A 108 2.53 -7.67 2.82
C THR A 108 3.13 -7.47 1.44
N VAL A 109 4.38 -6.98 1.34
CA VAL A 109 5.12 -6.80 0.07
C VAL A 109 5.09 -8.06 -0.82
N PRO A 110 5.37 -9.29 -0.34
CA PRO A 110 5.32 -10.47 -1.19
C PRO A 110 3.92 -10.76 -1.76
N THR A 111 2.87 -10.47 -0.98
CA THR A 111 1.48 -10.62 -1.43
C THR A 111 1.15 -9.61 -2.53
N LEU A 112 1.65 -8.37 -2.40
CA LEU A 112 1.46 -7.33 -3.40
C LEU A 112 2.23 -7.60 -4.68
N ILE A 113 3.47 -8.10 -4.60
CA ILE A 113 4.23 -8.54 -5.78
C ILE A 113 3.42 -9.61 -6.53
N LYS A 114 2.98 -10.66 -5.83
CA LYS A 114 2.15 -11.72 -6.43
C LYS A 114 0.86 -11.19 -7.08
N PHE A 115 0.24 -10.17 -6.49
CA PHE A 115 -0.92 -9.51 -7.08
C PHE A 115 -0.56 -8.77 -8.38
N LEU A 116 0.50 -7.96 -8.34
CA LEU A 116 0.98 -7.15 -9.46
C LEU A 116 1.55 -7.99 -10.61
N SER A 117 2.09 -9.18 -10.33
CA SER A 117 2.67 -10.05 -11.35
C SER A 117 1.68 -10.55 -12.39
N LYS A 118 0.39 -10.47 -12.12
CA LYS A 118 -0.67 -10.78 -13.09
C LYS A 118 -0.79 -9.74 -14.19
N THR A 119 -0.29 -8.53 -13.95
CA THR A 119 -0.46 -7.37 -14.84
C THR A 119 0.86 -6.79 -15.34
N LEU A 120 1.96 -7.02 -14.60
CA LEU A 120 3.26 -6.48 -14.97
C LEU A 120 4.00 -7.40 -15.97
N PRO A 121 4.81 -6.82 -16.87
CA PRO A 121 5.74 -7.55 -17.73
C PRO A 121 6.70 -8.48 -16.96
N ASN A 122 7.09 -9.59 -17.60
CA ASN A 122 7.96 -10.62 -17.00
C ASN A 122 9.31 -10.08 -16.51
N ASN A 123 9.94 -9.18 -17.27
CA ASN A 123 11.21 -8.55 -16.89
C ASN A 123 11.08 -7.71 -15.60
N ILE A 124 9.95 -7.02 -15.41
CA ILE A 124 9.67 -6.25 -14.20
C ILE A 124 9.40 -7.20 -13.03
N ASN A 125 8.60 -8.25 -13.25
CA ASN A 125 8.31 -9.26 -12.23
C ASN A 125 9.59 -9.93 -11.70
N GLN A 126 10.47 -10.34 -12.60
CA GLN A 126 11.74 -10.95 -12.24
C GLN A 126 12.56 -10.02 -11.33
N ARG A 127 12.70 -8.74 -11.71
CA ARG A 127 13.47 -7.76 -10.92
C ARG A 127 12.85 -7.47 -9.55
N LEU A 128 11.52 -7.44 -9.45
CA LEU A 128 10.82 -7.29 -8.17
C LEU A 128 11.06 -8.50 -7.26
N HIS A 129 11.07 -9.72 -7.80
CA HIS A 129 11.37 -10.93 -7.05
C HIS A 129 12.84 -10.98 -6.60
N GLU A 130 13.79 -10.65 -7.46
CA GLU A 130 15.22 -10.55 -7.10
C GLU A 130 15.44 -9.56 -5.94
N MET A 131 14.78 -8.40 -5.98
CA MET A 131 14.83 -7.41 -4.90
C MET A 131 14.18 -7.92 -3.61
N GLN A 132 13.05 -8.64 -3.72
CA GLN A 132 12.38 -9.24 -2.57
C GLN A 132 13.28 -10.26 -1.87
N ASP A 133 13.90 -11.16 -2.63
CA ASP A 133 14.77 -12.20 -2.09
C ASP A 133 16.00 -11.58 -1.41
N PHE A 134 16.58 -10.54 -2.00
CA PHE A 134 17.67 -9.77 -1.39
C PHE A 134 17.27 -9.14 -0.05
N VAL A 135 16.11 -8.49 0.02
CA VAL A 135 15.60 -7.87 1.26
C VAL A 135 15.35 -8.91 2.35
N ILE A 136 14.81 -10.08 1.99
CA ILE A 136 14.57 -11.19 2.93
C ILE A 136 15.91 -11.75 3.44
N GLN A 137 16.90 -11.91 2.57
CA GLN A 137 18.23 -12.38 2.94
C GLN A 137 18.90 -11.42 3.93
N GLN A 138 18.89 -10.11 3.67
CA GLN A 138 19.42 -9.11 4.61
C GLN A 138 18.76 -9.19 5.98
N SER A 139 17.43 -9.37 6.01
CA SER A 139 16.64 -9.40 7.24
C SER A 139 16.87 -10.67 8.07
N THR A 140 17.23 -11.78 7.44
CA THR A 140 17.36 -13.10 8.08
C THR A 140 18.79 -13.46 8.47
N THR A 141 19.79 -12.98 7.73
CA THR A 141 21.21 -13.35 7.95
C THR A 141 22.01 -12.33 8.76
N GLY A 142 21.38 -11.27 9.30
CA GLY A 142 22.09 -10.23 10.06
C GLY A 142 23.20 -9.54 9.26
N GLY A 143 23.12 -9.54 7.93
CA GLY A 143 24.11 -8.97 7.02
C GLY A 143 25.26 -9.90 6.60
N VAL A 144 25.24 -11.20 6.93
CA VAL A 144 26.41 -12.09 6.74
C VAL A 144 26.37 -12.97 5.48
N ALA A 145 25.32 -12.91 4.65
CA ALA A 145 25.29 -13.58 3.34
C ALA A 145 25.07 -12.58 2.19
N SER A 146 26.17 -12.25 1.50
CA SER A 146 26.27 -11.22 0.48
C SER A 146 25.90 -11.74 -0.91
N THR A 147 24.61 -11.75 -1.25
CA THR A 147 24.23 -11.45 -2.64
C THR A 147 24.14 -9.93 -2.72
N GLN A 148 25.27 -9.25 -2.95
CA GLN A 148 25.22 -7.81 -3.21
C GLN A 148 24.39 -7.58 -4.48
N LEU A 149 23.17 -7.05 -4.32
CA LEU A 149 22.41 -6.57 -5.46
C LEU A 149 23.12 -5.32 -5.96
N SER A 150 23.48 -5.28 -7.25
CA SER A 150 24.19 -4.12 -7.79
C SER A 150 23.39 -2.84 -7.59
N ASN A 151 24.07 -1.72 -7.35
CA ASN A 151 23.44 -0.41 -7.22
C ASN A 151 22.56 -0.09 -8.43
N GLU A 152 22.93 -0.56 -9.62
CA GLU A 152 22.14 -0.43 -10.85
C GLU A 152 20.76 -1.09 -10.75
N LYS A 153 20.68 -2.28 -10.12
CA LYS A 153 19.41 -2.98 -9.93
C LYS A 153 18.52 -2.28 -8.92
N ILE A 154 19.10 -1.77 -7.83
CA ILE A 154 18.37 -0.98 -6.83
C ILE A 154 17.83 0.31 -7.47
N GLU A 155 18.68 1.00 -8.23
CA GLU A 155 18.34 2.22 -8.95
C GLU A 155 17.26 1.97 -10.01
N PHE A 156 17.27 0.81 -10.68
CA PHE A 156 16.20 0.40 -11.58
C PHE A 156 14.84 0.30 -10.84
N ILE A 157 14.80 -0.35 -9.67
CA ILE A 157 13.56 -0.48 -8.87
C ILE A 157 13.06 0.90 -8.41
N LYS A 158 13.99 1.80 -8.08
CA LYS A 158 13.69 3.18 -7.72
C LYS A 158 13.04 3.94 -8.88
N LYS A 159 13.67 3.92 -10.05
CA LYS A 159 13.14 4.52 -11.30
C LYS A 159 11.80 3.92 -11.71
N LEU A 160 11.62 2.61 -11.52
CA LEU A 160 10.35 1.94 -11.78
C LEU A 160 9.20 2.54 -10.96
N GLY A 161 9.42 2.79 -9.66
CA GLY A 161 8.43 3.39 -8.76
C GLY A 161 8.13 4.85 -9.10
N LEU A 162 9.17 5.67 -9.33
CA LEU A 162 9.04 7.07 -9.70
C LEU A 162 8.21 7.27 -10.98
N ASN A 163 8.36 6.35 -11.93
CA ASN A 163 7.70 6.39 -13.24
C ASN A 163 6.53 5.40 -13.37
N ALA A 164 5.96 4.91 -12.26
CA ALA A 164 4.94 3.85 -12.26
C ALA A 164 3.73 4.08 -13.19
N LYS A 165 3.29 5.33 -13.38
CA LYS A 165 2.19 5.67 -14.32
C LYS A 165 2.61 5.62 -15.79
N GLU A 166 3.82 6.08 -16.09
CA GLU A 166 4.37 6.14 -17.45
C GLU A 166 4.78 4.74 -17.92
N ASN A 167 5.35 3.93 -17.02
CA ASN A 167 5.74 2.54 -17.27
C ASN A 167 4.56 1.59 -17.55
N MET A 168 3.34 1.93 -17.13
CA MET A 168 2.12 1.19 -17.48
C MET A 168 1.45 1.66 -18.76
N SER A 169 1.83 2.84 -19.25
CA SER A 169 1.37 3.37 -20.53
C SER A 169 2.20 2.82 -21.71
N PHE A 170 3.21 1.98 -21.42
CA PHE A 170 4.11 1.37 -22.40
C PHE A 170 4.02 -0.17 -22.33
N THR A 171 3.06 -0.75 -23.05
CA THR A 171 3.16 -2.13 -23.57
C THR A 171 4.14 -2.23 -24.75
N SER A 172 5.14 -1.33 -24.84
CA SER A 172 6.06 -1.24 -25.99
C SER A 172 7.44 -0.72 -25.58
N PHE A 173 8.13 -1.43 -24.68
CA PHE A 173 9.59 -1.45 -24.75
C PHE A 173 9.98 -2.77 -25.42
N SER A 174 10.37 -2.62 -26.68
CA SER A 174 10.70 -3.66 -27.64
C SER A 174 11.66 -4.70 -27.09
N ASN A 175 11.41 -5.95 -27.50
CA ASN A 175 12.44 -6.92 -27.77
C ASN A 175 13.44 -6.32 -28.78
N ASP A 176 14.52 -5.72 -28.31
CA ASP A 176 15.70 -5.45 -29.13
C ASP A 176 16.95 -5.86 -28.35
N THR A 177 17.06 -7.18 -28.19
CA THR A 177 18.34 -7.90 -28.22
C THR A 177 18.02 -9.31 -28.71
N ASN A 178 18.00 -9.49 -30.02
CA ASN A 178 18.54 -10.72 -30.58
C ASN A 178 19.60 -10.33 -31.60
N GLU A 179 20.81 -10.61 -31.16
CA GLU A 179 22.08 -10.44 -31.84
C GLU A 179 22.07 -11.12 -33.21
N THR A 180 22.72 -10.42 -34.12
CA THR A 180 23.45 -10.97 -35.26
C THR A 180 24.15 -12.30 -34.92
N SER A 181 23.82 -13.35 -35.66
CA SER A 181 24.74 -14.36 -36.18
C SER A 181 24.12 -15.03 -37.40
#